data_AF-A0A932BI23-F1
#
_entry.id   AF-A0A932BI23-F1
#
_cell.length_a   1.000
_cell.length_b   1.000
_cell.length_c   1.000
_cell.angle_alpha   90.00
_cell.angle_beta   90.00
_cell.angle_gamma   90.00
#
_symmetry.space_group_name_H-M   'P 1'
#
loop_
_entity.id
_entity.type
_entity.pdbx_description
1 polymer ?
#
loop_
_entity_poly.entity_id
_entity_poly.type
_entity_poly.pdbx_seq_one_letter_code
_entity_poly.pdbx_strand_id
1 'polypeptide(L)' 'MQVLSLTLKGFRGIRDGLRRDTLTLDFKALAGDAALVAIVGGNGRGKTTLMDNMHPLC' A
#
# COMPACT_ATOMS: atom_id res chain seq x y z
N MET A 1 4.73 0.09 17.03
CA MET A 1 3.52 -0.28 16.27
C MET A 1 3.96 -0.80 14.91
N GLN A 2 3.53 -2.00 14.51
CA GLN A 2 3.97 -2.63 13.27
C GLN A 2 2.74 -2.89 12.38
N VAL A 3 2.76 -2.37 11.15
CA VAL A 3 1.72 -2.65 10.16
C VAL A 3 2.02 -4.00 9.52
N LEU A 4 1.19 -5.01 9.78
CA LEU A 4 1.38 -6.36 9.23
C LEU A 4 0.72 -6.51 7.85
N SER A 5 -0.44 -5.90 7.67
CA SER A 5 -1.15 -5.87 6.40
C SER A 5 -1.90 -4.56 6.20
N LEU A 6 -2.17 -4.23 4.94
CA LEU A 6 -2.97 -3.08 4.54
C LEU A 6 -3.95 -3.52 3.45
N THR A 7 -5.23 -3.21 3.62
CA THR A 7 -6.25 -3.40 2.57
C THR A 7 -6.89 -2.07 2.23
N LEU A 8 -6.75 -1.66 0.96
CA LEU A 8 -7.33 -0.45 0.40
C LEU A 8 -8.46 -0.84 -0.54
N LYS A 9 -9.70 -0.45 -0.23
CA LYS A 9 -10.89 -0.73 -1.05
C LYS A 9 -11.58 0.57 -1.45
N GLY A 10 -11.90 0.73 -2.73
CA GLY A 10 -12.61 1.91 -3.24
C GLY A 10 -11.77 3.18 -3.39
N PHE A 11 -10.45 3.10 -3.19
CA PHE A 11 -9.55 4.25 -3.35
C PHE A 11 -9.32 4.57 -4.83
N ARG A 12 -9.59 5.83 -5.21
CA ARG A 12 -9.38 6.32 -6.58
C ARG A 12 -7.94 6.13 -7.07
N GLY A 13 -6.94 6.42 -6.23
CA GLY A 13 -5.53 6.26 -6.60
C GLY A 13 -5.13 4.81 -6.91
N ILE A 14 -5.81 3.83 -6.31
CA ILE A 14 -5.62 2.39 -6.59
C ILE A 14 -6.37 2.00 -7.87
N ARG A 15 -7.60 2.48 -8.04
CA ARG A 15 -8.39 2.21 -9.25
C ARG A 15 -7.73 2.80 -10.50
N ASP A 16 -7.43 4.09 -10.49
CA ASP A 16 -6.86 4.80 -11.64
C ASP A 16 -5.41 4.34 -11.87
N GLY A 17 -4.65 4.12 -10.79
CA GLY A 17 -3.24 3.76 -10.85
C GLY A 17 -2.96 2.30 -11.17
N LEU A 18 -3.73 1.36 -10.60
CA LEU A 18 -3.46 -0.08 -10.73
C LEU A 18 -4.57 -0.84 -11.46
N ARG A 19 -5.68 -0.18 -11.84
CA ARG A 19 -6.87 -0.80 -12.42
C ARG A 19 -7.44 -1.92 -11.55
N ARG A 20 -7.41 -1.71 -10.24
CA ARG A 20 -7.95 -2.63 -9.22
C ARG A 20 -8.87 -1.88 -8.28
N ASP A 21 -10.00 -2.49 -7.92
CA ASP A 21 -10.91 -1.92 -6.92
C ASP A 21 -10.46 -2.17 -5.48
N THR A 22 -9.57 -3.13 -5.29
CA THR A 22 -8.98 -3.47 -3.99
C THR A 22 -7.50 -3.80 -4.15
N LEU A 23 -6.69 -3.31 -3.22
CA LEU A 23 -5.30 -3.69 -3.06
C LEU A 23 -5.09 -4.20 -1.65
N THR A 24 -4.59 -5.42 -1.52
CA THR A 24 -4.14 -5.99 -0.23
C THR A 24 -2.64 -6.22 -0.29
N LEU A 25 -1.95 -5.73 0.74
CA LEU A 25 -0.51 -5.90 0.92
C LEU A 25 -0.30 -6.66 2.23
N ASP A 26 0.37 -7.81 2.14
CA ASP A 26 0.94 -8.51 3.29
C ASP A 26 2.41 -8.12 3.37
N PHE A 27 2.76 -7.24 4.32
CA PHE A 27 4.13 -6.73 4.42
C PHE A 27 5.09 -7.81 4.88
N LYS A 28 4.64 -8.79 5.66
CA LYS A 28 5.49 -9.91 6.07
C LYS A 28 5.84 -10.78 4.88
N ALA A 29 4.87 -11.07 4.01
CA ALA A 29 5.10 -11.82 2.79
C ALA A 29 5.94 -11.04 1.76
N LEU A 30 5.76 -9.73 1.67
CA LEU A 30 6.44 -8.89 0.67
C LEU A 30 7.86 -8.47 1.07
N ALA A 31 8.11 -8.24 2.37
CA ALA A 31 9.35 -7.66 2.85
C ALA A 31 10.13 -8.55 3.83
N GLY A 32 9.52 -9.61 4.38
CA GLY A 32 10.17 -10.48 5.36
C GLY A 32 10.75 -9.69 6.53
N ASP A 33 12.05 -9.88 6.77
CA ASP A 33 12.81 -9.21 7.83
C ASP A 33 13.55 -7.95 7.35
N ALA A 34 13.21 -7.40 6.17
CA ALA A 34 13.86 -6.22 5.64
C ALA A 34 13.67 -5.01 6.58
N ALA A 35 14.79 -4.38 6.97
CA ALA A 35 14.77 -3.19 7.80
C ALA A 35 14.27 -1.93 7.07
N LEU A 36 14.36 -1.92 5.73
CA LEU A 36 13.94 -0.81 4.89
C LEU A 36 13.38 -1.33 3.56
N VAL A 37 12.24 -0.80 3.16
CA VAL A 37 11.54 -1.17 1.91
C VAL A 37 11.23 0.10 1.13
N ALA A 38 11.41 0.05 -0.18
CA ALA A 38 11.04 1.13 -1.08
C ALA A 38 9.75 0.80 -1.84
N ILE A 39 8.84 1.77 -1.93
CA ILE A 39 7.66 1.70 -2.79
C ILE A 39 7.98 2.41 -4.10
N VAL A 40 8.10 1.64 -5.19
CA VAL A 40 8.47 2.15 -6.52
C VAL A 40 7.31 2.08 -7.51
N GLY A 41 7.35 2.94 -8.53
CA GLY A 41 6.37 2.95 -9.62
C GLY A 41 6.21 4.34 -10.26
N GLY A 42 5.64 4.39 -11.47
CA GLY A 42 5.39 5.64 -12.20
C GLY A 42 4.43 6.61 -11.48
N ASN A 43 4.32 7.83 -12.00
CA ASN A 43 3.39 8.83 -11.50
C ASN A 43 1.92 8.34 -11.62
N GLY A 44 1.10 8.70 -10.64
CA GLY A 44 -0.30 8.26 -10.59
C GLY A 44 -0.54 6.79 -10.21
N ARG A 45 0.50 6.01 -9.87
CA ARG A 45 0.36 4.58 -9.51
C ARG A 45 -0.08 4.28 -8.07
N GLY A 46 -0.63 5.26 -7.37
CA GLY A 46 -1.18 5.07 -6.02
C GLY A 46 -0.16 5.00 -4.88
N LYS A 47 1.10 5.39 -5.10
CA LYS A 47 2.16 5.37 -4.07
C LYS A 47 1.81 6.24 -2.85
N THR A 48 1.40 7.48 -3.08
CA THR A 48 0.98 8.39 -2.01
C THR A 48 -0.26 7.85 -1.29
N THR A 49 -1.24 7.32 -2.03
CA THR A 49 -2.41 6.66 -1.44
C THR A 49 -2.03 5.51 -0.50
N LEU A 50 -1.00 4.73 -0.84
CA LEU A 50 -0.50 3.65 0.00
C LEU A 50 0.14 4.22 1.28
N MET A 51 1.07 5.17 1.14
CA MET A 51 1.77 5.81 2.26
C MET A 51 0.82 6.52 3.22
N ASP A 52 -0.16 7.27 2.70
CA ASP A 52 -1.15 8.00 3.47
C ASP A 52 -2.07 7.07 4.29
N ASN A 53 -2.10 5.77 3.99
CA ASN A 53 -2.91 4.79 4.71
C ASN A 53 -2.06 3.79 5.51
N MET A 54 -0.74 3.97 5.60
CA MET A 54 0.17 3.15 6.42
C MET A 54 0.17 3.58 7.90
N HIS A 55 -0.98 3.96 8.41
CA HIS A 55 -1.21 4.20 9.83
C HIS A 55 -2.52 3.52 10.24
N PRO A 56 -2.67 3.09 11.50
CA PRO A 56 -3.95 2.61 11.99
C PRO A 56 -4.98 3.73 11.87
N LEU A 57 -6.22 3.34 11.57
CA LEU A 57 -7.37 4.19 11.79
C LEU A 57 -7.67 4.16 13.28
N CYS A 58 -7.59 5.32 13.95
CA CYS A 58 -7.98 5.49 15.33
C CYS A 58 -9.50 5.38 15.48
#